data_AF-A0A2V9NYA1-F1
#
_entry.id   AF-A0A2V9NYA1-F1
#
_cell.length_a   1.000
_cell.length_b   1.000
_cell.length_c   1.000
_cell.angle_alpha   90.00
_cell.angle_beta   90.00
_cell.angle_gamma   90.00
#
_symmetry.space_group_name_H-M   'P 1'
#
loop_
_entity.id
_entity.type
_entity.pdbx_description
1 polymer ?
#
loop_
_entity_poly.entity_id
_entity_poly.type
_entity_poly.pdbx_seq_one_letter_code
_entity_poly.pdbx_strand_id
1 'polypeptide(L)' 'MRFYDAVCGNKLYAGRRRFITQYVRRFPVPDPSSPIAKDIIKKAKRLCAQAGTSEKARTLITELDELIWNAFGLIKEVAR' A
#
# COMPACT_ATOMS: atom_id res chain seq x y z
N MET A 1 2.59 9.09 0.04
CA MET A 1 2.21 9.90 -1.16
C MET A 1 3.39 10.26 -2.07
N ARG A 2 4.62 10.44 -1.53
CA ARG A 2 5.80 10.92 -2.29
C ARG A 2 6.25 10.03 -3.47
N PHE A 3 6.17 8.70 -3.35
CA PHE A 3 6.64 7.78 -4.40
C PHE A 3 5.94 7.99 -5.75
N TYR A 4 4.61 8.05 -5.75
CA TYR A 4 3.84 8.17 -6.99
C TYR A 4 4.15 9.50 -7.69
N ASP A 5 4.22 10.60 -6.94
CA ASP A 5 4.56 11.92 -7.53
C ASP A 5 5.99 11.97 -8.07
N ALA A 6 6.94 11.27 -7.44
CA ALA A 6 8.33 11.20 -7.90
C ALA A 6 8.53 10.27 -9.12
N VAL A 7 7.80 9.15 -9.18
CA VAL A 7 8.05 8.07 -10.15
C VAL A 7 7.05 8.08 -11.32
N CYS A 8 5.87 8.67 -11.11
CA CYS A 8 4.75 8.70 -12.03
C CYS A 8 4.43 10.16 -12.37
N GLY A 9 5.21 10.77 -13.28
CA GLY A 9 5.25 12.21 -13.59
C GLY A 9 3.98 12.86 -14.16
N ASN A 10 2.79 12.29 -13.92
CA ASN A 10 1.53 12.88 -14.37
C ASN A 10 0.98 13.83 -13.33
N LYS A 11 1.18 15.13 -13.56
CA LYS A 11 0.41 16.19 -12.90
C LYS A 11 -0.95 16.28 -13.58
N LEU A 12 -2.01 16.12 -12.80
CA LEU A 12 -3.32 16.52 -13.28
C LEU A 12 -3.51 18.00 -13.04
N TYR A 13 -3.83 18.70 -14.11
CA TYR A 13 -4.46 20.00 -14.03
C TYR A 13 -5.73 19.84 -13.16
N ALA A 14 -5.87 20.69 -12.13
CA ALA A 14 -6.92 20.69 -11.10
C ALA A 14 -6.79 19.71 -9.91
N GLY A 15 -5.58 19.27 -9.53
CA GLY A 15 -5.30 18.72 -8.18
C GLY A 15 -5.90 17.33 -7.86
N ARG A 16 -6.61 16.71 -8.81
CA ARG A 16 -7.05 15.31 -8.68
C ARG A 16 -5.90 14.35 -9.02
N ARG A 17 -6.00 13.06 -8.71
CA ARG A 17 -5.01 12.04 -9.11
C ARG A 17 -5.62 11.04 -10.11
N ARG A 18 -4.87 10.70 -11.17
CA ARG A 18 -5.21 9.64 -12.13
C ARG A 18 -4.18 8.55 -11.94
N PHE A 19 -4.65 7.41 -11.48
CA PHE A 19 -3.88 6.18 -11.47
C PHE A 19 -3.88 5.61 -12.89
N ILE A 20 -2.70 5.51 -13.50
CA ILE A 20 -2.57 5.01 -14.89
C ILE A 20 -1.91 3.63 -14.87
N THR A 21 -2.52 2.69 -15.58
CA THR A 21 -2.09 1.28 -15.69
C THR A 21 -0.62 1.13 -16.07
N GLN A 22 -0.08 2.01 -16.92
CA GLN A 22 1.32 1.99 -17.32
C GLN A 22 2.30 2.08 -16.15
N TYR A 23 1.91 2.73 -15.05
CA TYR A 23 2.76 2.89 -13.87
C TYR A 23 2.63 1.77 -12.86
N VAL A 24 1.62 0.90 -12.99
CA VAL A 24 1.42 -0.23 -12.07
C VAL A 24 2.65 -1.14 -12.05
N ARG A 25 3.31 -1.33 -13.20
CA ARG A 25 4.56 -2.12 -13.30
C ARG A 25 5.75 -1.51 -12.55
N ARG A 26 5.68 -0.23 -12.18
CA ARG A 26 6.75 0.45 -11.44
C ARG A 26 6.60 0.33 -9.92
N PHE A 27 5.49 -0.23 -9.46
CA PHE A 27 5.23 -0.29 -8.03
C PHE A 27 6.15 -1.35 -7.43
N PRO A 28 6.83 -1.04 -6.32
CA PRO A 28 7.59 -2.04 -5.60
C PRO A 28 6.60 -3.06 -5.05
N VAL A 29 6.87 -4.34 -5.27
CA VAL A 29 6.10 -5.47 -4.75
C VAL A 29 7.08 -6.34 -3.97
N PRO A 30 6.78 -6.70 -2.71
CA PRO A 30 7.66 -7.57 -1.93
C PRO A 30 7.74 -8.95 -2.57
N ASP A 31 8.81 -9.70 -2.29
CA ASP A 31 8.96 -11.08 -2.77
C ASP A 31 7.76 -11.92 -2.32
N PRO A 32 6.93 -12.44 -3.24
CA PRO A 32 5.71 -13.18 -2.91
C PRO A 32 5.98 -14.50 -2.16
N SER A 33 7.20 -15.02 -2.23
CA SER A 33 7.57 -16.27 -1.54
C SER A 33 7.91 -16.05 -0.07
N SER A 34 8.23 -14.81 0.32
CA SER A 34 8.61 -14.45 1.69
C SER A 34 7.46 -14.70 2.69
N PRO A 35 7.78 -15.06 3.95
CA PRO A 35 6.77 -15.21 5.00
C PRO A 35 5.93 -13.94 5.18
N ILE A 36 6.57 -12.77 5.15
CA ILE A 36 5.90 -11.48 5.34
C ILE A 36 4.92 -11.16 4.20
N ALA A 37 5.26 -11.46 2.95
CA ALA A 37 4.34 -11.27 1.83
C ALA A 37 3.11 -12.19 1.92
N LYS A 38 3.28 -13.44 2.39
CA LYS A 38 2.16 -14.35 2.64
C LYS A 38 1.19 -13.79 3.68
N ASP A 39 1.70 -13.17 4.74
CA ASP A 39 0.88 -12.53 5.77
C ASP A 39 0.16 -11.28 5.24
N ILE A 40 0.84 -10.46 4.44
CA ILE A 40 0.24 -9.31 3.74
C ILE A 40 -0.94 -9.78 2.88
N ILE A 41 -0.75 -10.82 2.05
CA ILE A 41 -1.80 -11.37 1.18
C ILE A 41 -2.99 -11.87 2.00
N LYS A 42 -2.73 -12.58 3.10
CA LYS A 42 -3.78 -13.11 3.98
C LYS A 42 -4.61 -11.98 4.61
N LYS A 43 -3.97 -10.94 5.13
CA LYS A 43 -4.65 -9.77 5.71
C LYS A 43 -5.41 -8.96 4.65
N ALA A 44 -4.82 -8.74 3.48
CA ALA A 44 -5.48 -8.06 2.36
C ALA A 44 -6.76 -8.77 1.93
N LYS A 45 -6.73 -10.11 1.80
CA LYS A 45 -7.93 -10.91 1.50
C LYS A 45 -9.03 -10.74 2.55
N ARG A 46 -8.67 -10.74 3.84
CA ARG A 46 -9.61 -10.52 4.94
C ARG A 46 -10.22 -9.13 4.88
N LEU A 47 -9.42 -8.11 4.60
CA LEU A 47 -9.88 -6.73 4.46
C LEU A 47 -10.89 -6.61 3.30
N CYS A 48 -10.60 -7.19 2.13
CA CYS A 48 -11.52 -7.20 1.00
C CYS A 48 -12.83 -7.94 1.31
N ALA A 49 -12.76 -9.06 2.03
CA ALA A 49 -13.93 -9.84 2.41
C ALA A 49 -14.82 -9.13 3.46
N GLN A 50 -14.26 -8.23 4.26
CA GLN A 50 -14.98 -7.50 5.31
C GLN A 50 -15.70 -6.23 4.84
N ALA A 51 -15.75 -5.98 3.52
CA ALA A 51 -16.52 -4.93 2.83
C ALA A 51 -17.21 -3.89 3.75
N GLY A 52 -16.44 -2.93 4.27
CA GLY A 52 -17.03 -1.87 5.09
C GLY A 52 -16.01 -0.99 5.81
N THR A 53 -16.40 0.27 6.03
CA THR A 53 -15.66 1.32 6.75
C THR A 53 -15.67 1.11 8.28
N SER A 54 -15.64 -0.15 8.72
CA SER A 54 -15.67 -0.48 10.15
C SER A 54 -14.35 -0.10 10.83
N GLU A 55 -14.39 0.15 12.14
CA GLU A 55 -13.17 0.43 12.92
C GLU A 55 -12.15 -0.71 12.81
N LYS A 56 -12.62 -1.97 12.74
CA LYS A 56 -11.78 -3.15 12.51
C LYS A 56 -11.04 -3.10 11.16
N ALA A 57 -11.68 -2.58 10.11
CA ALA A 57 -11.05 -2.41 8.81
C ALA A 57 -9.92 -1.36 8.87
N ARG A 58 -10.10 -0.29 9.65
CA ARG A 58 -9.05 0.71 9.88
C ARG A 58 -7.84 0.12 10.60
N THR A 59 -8.07 -0.65 11.67
CA THR A 59 -6.99 -1.36 12.39
C THR A 59 -6.22 -2.29 11.46
N LEU A 60 -6.93 -3.08 10.64
CA LEU A 60 -6.31 -3.97 9.66
C LEU A 60 -5.49 -3.21 8.61
N ILE A 61 -5.95 -2.03 8.16
CA ILE A 61 -5.19 -1.19 7.23
C ILE A 61 -3.89 -0.71 7.87
N THR A 62 -3.92 -0.28 9.13
CA THR A 62 -2.72 0.18 9.84
C THR A 62 -1.70 -0.96 10.00
N GLU A 63 -2.13 -2.14 10.44
CA GLU A 63 -1.27 -3.32 10.56
C GLU A 63 -0.71 -3.76 9.20
N LEU A 64 -1.52 -3.67 8.14
CA LEU A 64 -1.07 -4.01 6.79
C LEU A 64 0.02 -3.05 6.30
N ASP A 65 -0.13 -1.76 6.59
CA ASP A 65 0.85 -0.74 6.22
C ASP A 65 2.20 -1.00 6.91
N GLU A 66 2.21 -1.33 8.21
CA GLU A 66 3.43 -1.70 8.95
C GLU A 66 4.13 -2.93 8.35
N LEU A 67 3.37 -3.96 7.98
CA LEU A 67 3.93 -5.14 7.32
C LEU A 67 4.55 -4.81 5.95
N ILE A 68 3.95 -3.90 5.19
CA ILE A 68 4.50 -3.45 3.91
C ILE A 68 5.85 -2.77 4.12
N TRP A 69 5.97 -1.86 5.10
CA TRP A 69 7.25 -1.22 5.44
C TRP A 69 8.32 -2.24 5.82
N ASN A 70 7.97 -3.17 6.71
CA ASN A 70 8.85 -4.25 7.13
C ASN A 70 9.28 -5.17 5.96
N ALA A 71 8.40 -5.43 5.00
CA ALA A 71 8.70 -6.24 3.83
C ALA A 71 9.75 -5.61 2.90
N PHE A 72 9.92 -4.29 2.96
CA PHE A 72 10.98 -3.56 2.27
C PHE A 72 12.19 -3.26 3.16
N GLY A 73 12.23 -3.76 4.40
CA GLY A 73 13.31 -3.49 5.35
C GLY A 73 13.34 -2.04 5.84
N LEU A 74 12.20 -1.35 5.80
CA LEU A 74 12.07 0.05 6.15
C LEU A 74 11.23 0.20 7.42
N ILE A 75 11.50 1.25 8.20
CA ILE A 75 10.71 1.61 9.38
C ILE A 75 9.75 2.72 8.99
N LYS A 76 8.47 2.58 9.34
CA LYS A 76 7.48 3.63 9.12
C LYS A 76 7.84 4.84 9.99
N GLU A 77 8.21 5.96 9.36
CA GLU A 77 8.34 7.23 10.07
C GLU A 77 6.98 7.61 10.66
N VAL A 78 6.92 7.74 11.98
CA VAL A 78 5.78 8.37 12.65
C VAL A 78 5.88 9.87 12.36
N ALA A 79 4.94 10.39 11.58
CA ALA A 79 4.87 11.83 11.31
C ALA A 79 4.81 12.58 12.64
N ARG A 80 5.83 13.42 12.89
CA ARG A 80 5.91 14.34 14.03
C ARG A 80 5.04 15.56 13.82
#